data_AF-A0A2V3J599-F1
#
_entry.id   AF-A0A2V3J599-F1
#
_cell.length_a   1.000
_cell.length_b   1.000
_cell.length_c   1.000
_cell.angle_alpha   90.00
_cell.angle_beta   90.00
_cell.angle_gamma   90.00
#
_symmetry.space_group_name_H-M   'P 1'
#
loop_
_entity.id
_entity.type
_entity.pdbx_description
1 polymer ?
#
loop_
_entity_poly.entity_id
_entity_poly.type
_entity_poly.pdbx_seq_one_letter_code
_entity_poly.pdbx_strand_id
1 'polypeptide(L)'
;MDSTTATSPSLIKTYSIAALLFIASFAVLFAYTSAALETSLLNAPQDISQSGWAVVIFFDASFGAVFAVYYLFVRNGPSVACIPAKLFAFLWPFISNFALLWYVAYMILLHKDLRSALIPYSTAEANGQVPMRTQRNRRTAQIVASIASFLFFVIVVLDINAMRYESFSTAWTKLLSNQNKWITFTYADSLAGLLFTAIYIIEREGGPSPTSVLWAVALLVLGNAVTCVYVFLMALQAISEDVPITHVLLSSRKTIAMAQLMDEQTPL
;
A
#
# COMPACT_ATOMS: atom_id res chain seq x y z
N MET A 1 37.77 21.42 13.66
CA MET A 1 36.62 21.60 14.56
C MET A 1 35.40 21.48 13.70
N ASP A 2 34.90 20.25 13.56
CA ASP A 2 33.71 19.96 12.77
C ASP A 2 32.52 20.63 13.44
N SER A 3 31.88 21.55 12.71
CA SER A 3 30.69 22.23 13.18
C SER A 3 29.65 21.18 13.55
N THR A 4 29.14 21.25 14.77
CA THR A 4 28.01 20.45 15.27
C THR A 4 26.96 20.32 14.17
N THR A 5 26.87 19.12 13.60
CA THR A 5 25.99 18.75 12.50
C THR A 5 24.55 18.88 12.97
N ALA A 6 23.94 20.04 12.76
CA ALA A 6 22.51 20.22 12.92
C ALA A 6 21.82 19.20 12.01
N THR A 7 21.12 18.24 12.60
CA THR A 7 20.37 17.23 11.88
C THR A 7 19.32 17.92 11.02
N SER A 8 19.39 17.72 9.70
CA SER A 8 18.41 18.33 8.79
C SER A 8 16.98 17.98 9.21
N PRO A 9 16.02 18.93 9.21
CA PRO A 9 14.61 18.65 9.48
C PRO A 9 14.02 17.52 8.62
N SER A 10 14.52 17.34 7.40
CA SER A 10 14.11 16.23 6.52
C SER A 10 14.54 14.85 7.05
N LEU A 11 15.72 14.77 7.68
CA LEU A 11 16.24 13.54 8.25
C LEU A 11 15.44 13.15 9.50
N ILE A 12 15.06 14.14 10.32
CA ILE A 12 14.20 13.94 11.49
C ILE A 12 12.84 13.38 11.06
N LYS A 13 12.19 13.99 10.04
CA LYS A 13 10.92 13.47 9.48
C LYS A 13 11.08 12.00 9.03
N THR A 14 12.13 11.72 8.26
CA THR A 14 12.40 10.38 7.72
C THR A 14 12.55 9.33 8.81
N TYR A 15 13.34 9.61 9.85
CA TYR A 15 13.51 8.68 10.98
C TYR A 15 12.26 8.55 11.85
N SER A 16 11.49 9.63 12.05
CA SER A 16 10.21 9.56 12.74
C SER A 16 9.22 8.64 12.02
N ILE A 17 9.18 8.67 10.69
CA ILE A 17 8.33 7.78 9.89
C ILE A 17 8.82 6.33 9.98
N ALA A 18 10.13 6.09 9.89
CA ALA A 18 10.67 4.74 10.11
C ALA A 18 10.31 4.20 11.50
N ALA A 19 10.45 5.02 12.55
CA ALA A 19 10.09 4.66 13.91
C ALA A 19 8.59 4.34 14.05
N LEU A 20 7.71 5.15 13.45
CA LEU A 20 6.27 4.89 13.42
C LEU A 20 5.96 3.55 12.77
N LEU A 21 6.58 3.26 11.62
CA LEU A 21 6.42 1.99 10.91
C LEU A 21 6.89 0.80 11.74
N PHE A 22 8.01 0.92 12.46
CA PHE A 22 8.47 -0.10 13.40
C PHE A 22 7.47 -0.33 14.53
N ILE A 23 6.98 0.74 15.18
CA ILE A 23 6.00 0.65 16.27
C ILE A 23 4.72 -0.04 15.76
N ALA A 24 4.22 0.36 14.59
CA ALA A 24 3.06 -0.28 13.97
C ALA A 24 3.34 -1.77 13.66
N SER A 25 4.53 -2.11 13.15
CA SER A 25 4.93 -3.50 12.90
C SER A 25 4.92 -4.34 14.19
N PHE A 26 5.47 -3.81 15.28
CA PHE A 26 5.47 -4.49 16.58
C PHE A 26 4.07 -4.66 17.14
N ALA A 27 3.18 -3.67 16.97
CA ALA A 27 1.79 -3.77 17.39
C ALA A 27 1.06 -4.90 16.64
N VAL A 28 1.26 -5.03 15.33
CA VAL A 28 0.68 -6.12 14.52
C VAL A 28 1.25 -7.47 14.92
N LEU A 29 2.57 -7.57 15.09
CA LEU A 29 3.23 -8.80 15.55
C LEU A 29 2.72 -9.23 16.95
N PHE A 30 2.52 -8.27 17.85
CA PHE A 30 1.96 -8.53 19.16
C PHE A 30 0.50 -9.02 19.07
N ALA A 31 -0.32 -8.38 18.24
CA ALA A 31 -1.70 -8.83 18.01
C ALA A 31 -1.75 -10.25 17.42
N TYR A 32 -0.88 -10.55 16.45
CA TYR A 32 -0.74 -11.88 15.85
C TYR A 32 -0.35 -12.92 16.90
N THR A 33 0.71 -12.66 17.67
CA THR A 33 1.22 -13.60 18.68
C THR A 33 0.20 -13.83 19.79
N SER A 34 -0.51 -12.79 20.24
CA SER A 34 -1.62 -12.95 21.19
C SER A 34 -2.73 -13.83 20.62
N ALA A 35 -3.13 -13.63 19.36
CA ALA A 35 -4.12 -14.49 18.72
C ALA A 35 -3.66 -15.95 18.62
N ALA A 36 -2.45 -16.18 18.11
CA ALA A 36 -1.90 -17.51 17.89
C ALA A 36 -1.64 -18.31 19.19
N LEU A 37 -1.42 -17.63 20.32
CA LEU A 37 -1.24 -18.26 21.62
C LEU A 37 -2.56 -18.67 22.28
N GLU A 38 -3.63 -17.91 22.03
CA GLU A 38 -4.93 -18.12 22.67
C GLU A 38 -5.87 -19.00 21.84
N THR A 39 -5.75 -18.95 20.51
CA THR A 39 -6.59 -19.71 19.59
C THR A 39 -5.77 -20.33 18.46
N SER A 40 -6.16 -21.55 18.05
CA SER A 40 -5.52 -22.24 16.93
C SER A 40 -5.66 -21.42 15.64
N LEU A 41 -4.60 -21.34 14.83
CA LEU A 41 -4.64 -20.77 13.49
C LEU A 41 -5.73 -21.41 12.62
N LEU A 42 -6.04 -22.70 12.85
CA LEU A 42 -7.09 -23.43 12.14
C LEU A 42 -8.50 -22.90 12.44
N ASN A 43 -8.67 -22.22 13.58
CA ASN A 43 -9.96 -21.62 13.96
C ASN A 43 -10.12 -20.21 13.38
N ALA A 44 -9.04 -19.59 12.88
CA ALA A 44 -9.08 -18.22 12.37
C ALA A 44 -10.17 -17.98 11.30
N PRO A 45 -10.40 -18.88 10.31
CA PRO A 45 -11.47 -18.67 9.34
C PRO A 45 -12.86 -18.70 9.97
N GLN A 46 -13.10 -19.62 10.91
CA GLN A 46 -14.36 -19.71 11.64
C GLN A 46 -14.59 -18.45 12.47
N ASP A 47 -13.57 -18.00 13.19
CA ASP A 47 -13.62 -16.82 14.05
C ASP A 47 -13.85 -15.53 13.25
N ILE A 48 -13.20 -15.37 12.10
CA ILE A 48 -13.42 -14.22 11.20
C ILE A 48 -14.84 -14.24 10.62
N SER A 49 -15.35 -15.42 10.22
CA SER A 49 -16.70 -15.54 9.63
C SER A 49 -17.85 -15.16 10.57
N GLN A 50 -17.60 -15.02 11.87
CA GLN A 50 -18.63 -14.62 12.86
C GLN A 50 -19.02 -13.13 12.77
N SER A 51 -18.29 -12.32 12.01
CA SER A 51 -18.62 -10.91 11.75
C SER A 51 -18.48 -10.59 10.26
N GLY A 52 -19.54 -10.01 9.68
CA GLY A 52 -19.50 -9.55 8.28
C GLY A 52 -18.42 -8.51 8.04
N TRP A 53 -18.18 -7.63 9.01
CA TRP A 53 -17.10 -6.65 8.96
C TRP A 53 -15.72 -7.29 9.07
N ALA A 54 -15.54 -8.31 9.89
CA ALA A 54 -14.26 -9.02 9.95
C ALA A 54 -13.94 -9.72 8.62
N VAL A 55 -14.95 -10.31 7.96
CA VAL A 55 -14.81 -10.88 6.62
C VAL A 55 -14.41 -9.81 5.61
N VAL A 56 -15.06 -8.65 5.62
CA VAL A 56 -14.69 -7.50 4.78
C VAL A 56 -13.24 -7.10 5.01
N ILE A 57 -12.84 -6.88 6.26
CA ILE A 57 -11.47 -6.46 6.63
C ILE A 57 -10.45 -7.52 6.19
N PHE A 58 -10.77 -8.81 6.32
CA PHE A 58 -9.92 -9.90 5.86
C PHE A 58 -9.69 -9.85 4.34
N PHE A 59 -10.77 -9.67 3.56
CA PHE A 59 -10.65 -9.55 2.11
C PHE A 59 -9.94 -8.26 1.70
N ASP A 60 -10.26 -7.14 2.36
CA ASP A 60 -9.61 -5.85 2.16
C ASP A 60 -8.09 -5.96 2.39
N ALA A 61 -7.67 -6.54 3.53
CA ALA A 61 -6.27 -6.81 3.84
C ALA A 61 -5.62 -7.73 2.80
N SER A 62 -6.32 -8.79 2.38
CA SER A 62 -5.84 -9.73 1.36
C SER A 62 -5.60 -9.04 0.02
N PHE A 63 -6.48 -8.12 -0.39
CA PHE A 63 -6.31 -7.35 -1.62
C PHE A 63 -5.22 -6.29 -1.51
N GLY A 64 -5.11 -5.62 -0.36
CA GLY A 64 -3.96 -4.77 -0.06
C GLY A 64 -2.63 -5.54 -0.15
N ALA A 65 -2.61 -6.79 0.31
CA ALA A 65 -1.45 -7.66 0.22
C ALA A 65 -1.05 -7.96 -1.24
N VAL A 66 -2.02 -8.10 -2.17
CA VAL A 66 -1.71 -8.25 -3.61
C VAL A 66 -0.92 -7.06 -4.14
N PHE A 67 -1.33 -5.84 -3.78
CA PHE A 67 -0.58 -4.63 -4.13
C PHE A 67 0.81 -4.62 -3.51
N ALA A 68 0.92 -4.93 -2.22
CA ALA A 68 2.20 -4.97 -1.52
C ALA A 68 3.18 -5.98 -2.12
N VAL A 69 2.72 -7.19 -2.44
CA VAL A 69 3.53 -8.24 -3.09
C VAL A 69 3.99 -7.75 -4.46
N TYR A 70 3.08 -7.20 -5.26
CA TYR A 70 3.42 -6.65 -6.56
C TYR A 70 4.49 -5.57 -6.44
N TYR A 71 4.30 -4.61 -5.52
CA TYR A 71 5.25 -3.54 -5.23
C TYR A 71 6.64 -4.08 -4.83
N LEU A 72 6.70 -4.99 -3.86
CA LEU A 72 7.96 -5.60 -3.41
C LEU A 72 8.69 -6.33 -4.54
N PHE A 73 7.93 -7.06 -5.37
CA PHE A 73 8.48 -7.81 -6.48
C PHE A 73 9.10 -6.91 -7.55
N VAL A 74 8.46 -5.77 -7.86
CA VAL A 74 8.94 -4.86 -8.91
C VAL A 74 10.02 -3.90 -8.42
N ARG A 75 10.05 -3.57 -7.12
CA ARG A 75 11.04 -2.65 -6.53
C ARG A 75 12.49 -3.16 -6.60
N ASN A 76 12.72 -4.48 -6.55
CA ASN A 76 14.04 -5.11 -6.52
C ASN A 76 14.99 -4.49 -5.46
N GLY A 77 14.60 -4.54 -4.18
CA GLY A 77 15.46 -4.05 -3.08
C GLY A 77 16.48 -5.06 -2.54
N PRO A 78 17.36 -4.63 -1.62
CA PRO A 78 18.31 -5.49 -0.94
C PRO A 78 17.61 -6.61 -0.14
N SER A 79 18.34 -7.69 0.11
CA SER A 79 17.85 -8.77 0.98
C SER A 79 17.59 -8.25 2.39
N VAL A 80 16.46 -8.63 2.98
CA VAL A 80 16.12 -8.30 4.37
C VAL A 80 16.40 -9.51 5.23
N ALA A 81 17.25 -9.35 6.26
CA ALA A 81 17.67 -10.44 7.14
C ALA A 81 18.18 -11.68 6.36
N CYS A 82 18.99 -11.45 5.31
CA CYS A 82 19.51 -12.48 4.41
C CYS A 82 18.46 -13.20 3.55
N ILE A 83 17.18 -12.79 3.60
CA ILE A 83 16.12 -13.33 2.75
C ILE A 83 16.04 -12.48 1.47
N PRO A 84 16.17 -13.08 0.27
CA PRO A 84 15.98 -12.36 -0.99
C PRO A 84 14.62 -11.67 -1.01
N ALA A 85 14.54 -10.41 -1.46
CA ALA A 85 13.29 -9.62 -1.45
C ALA A 85 12.11 -10.34 -2.13
N LYS A 86 12.39 -11.15 -3.16
CA LYS A 86 11.37 -11.97 -3.84
C LYS A 86 10.87 -13.15 -2.99
N LEU A 87 11.78 -13.78 -2.24
CA LEU A 87 11.40 -14.83 -1.29
C LEU A 87 10.65 -14.23 -0.10
N PHE A 88 11.06 -13.04 0.36
CA PHE A 88 10.35 -12.28 1.38
C PHE A 88 8.91 -11.93 0.92
N ALA A 89 8.75 -11.46 -0.32
CA ALA A 89 7.44 -11.20 -0.92
C ALA A 89 6.60 -12.47 -1.13
N PHE A 90 7.21 -13.64 -1.25
CA PHE A 90 6.49 -14.92 -1.32
C PHE A 90 6.06 -15.42 0.05
N LEU A 91 6.91 -15.26 1.07
CA LEU A 91 6.59 -15.62 2.46
C LEU A 91 5.61 -14.63 3.10
N TRP A 92 5.50 -13.43 2.53
CA TRP A 92 4.65 -12.33 2.93
C TRP A 92 3.22 -12.70 3.34
N PRO A 93 2.44 -13.47 2.56
CA PRO A 93 1.04 -13.75 2.91
C PRO A 93 0.90 -14.55 4.21
N PHE A 94 1.98 -15.20 4.66
CA PHE A 94 2.05 -15.97 5.90
C PHE A 94 2.55 -15.12 7.09
N ILE A 95 3.11 -13.94 6.79
CA ILE A 95 3.75 -13.06 7.75
C ILE A 95 2.93 -11.74 7.91
N SER A 96 1.98 -11.43 7.03
CA SER A 96 1.06 -10.27 7.15
C SER A 96 1.72 -8.89 7.07
N ASN A 97 0.93 -7.81 7.02
CA ASN A 97 1.32 -6.40 6.82
C ASN A 97 2.46 -5.87 7.73
N PHE A 98 2.83 -6.56 8.81
CA PHE A 98 3.97 -6.14 9.64
C PHE A 98 5.33 -6.21 8.92
N ALA A 99 5.60 -7.25 8.13
CA ALA A 99 6.94 -7.41 7.52
C ALA A 99 7.19 -6.40 6.37
N LEU A 100 6.15 -5.81 5.78
CA LEU A 100 6.21 -4.76 4.74
C LEU A 100 6.53 -3.46 5.41
N LEU A 101 5.85 -3.15 6.52
CA LEU A 101 6.21 -2.00 7.34
C LEU A 101 7.66 -2.10 7.82
N TRP A 102 8.11 -3.28 8.25
CA TRP A 102 9.51 -3.52 8.58
C TRP A 102 10.42 -3.34 7.37
N TYR A 103 10.11 -3.96 6.23
CA TYR A 103 10.88 -3.83 5.00
C TYR A 103 11.02 -2.36 4.58
N VAL A 104 9.92 -1.61 4.61
CA VAL A 104 9.89 -0.19 4.25
C VAL A 104 10.67 0.63 5.26
N ALA A 105 10.53 0.38 6.56
CA ALA A 105 11.32 1.05 7.59
C ALA A 105 12.83 0.78 7.40
N TYR A 106 13.20 -0.46 7.07
CA TYR A 106 14.57 -0.83 6.73
C TYR A 106 15.08 -0.07 5.48
N MET A 107 14.26 0.02 4.42
CA MET A 107 14.61 0.81 3.23
C MET A 107 14.80 2.30 3.57
N ILE A 108 13.95 2.86 4.44
CA ILE A 108 14.04 4.25 4.88
C ILE A 108 15.37 4.49 5.61
N LEU A 109 15.74 3.59 6.53
CA LEU A 109 17.01 3.67 7.25
C LEU A 109 18.22 3.55 6.32
N LEU A 110 18.13 2.69 5.31
CA LEU A 110 19.20 2.48 4.33
C LEU A 110 19.42 3.71 3.44
N HIS A 111 18.34 4.26 2.88
CA HIS A 111 18.42 5.37 1.92
C HIS A 111 18.52 6.75 2.58
N LYS A 112 18.14 6.88 3.86
CA LYS A 112 18.07 8.16 4.61
C LYS A 112 17.19 9.22 3.94
N ASP A 113 16.35 8.80 3.01
CA ASP A 113 15.38 9.61 2.27
C ASP A 113 14.16 8.74 2.00
N LEU A 114 13.00 9.23 2.44
CA LEU A 114 11.75 8.49 2.36
C LEU A 114 11.32 8.23 0.91
N ARG A 115 11.50 9.23 0.04
CA ARG A 115 11.11 9.13 -1.36
C ARG A 115 11.95 8.10 -2.09
N SER A 116 13.27 8.17 -1.97
CA SER A 116 14.21 7.20 -2.55
C SER A 116 13.96 5.79 -1.99
N ALA A 117 13.61 5.68 -0.70
CA ALA A 117 13.23 4.43 -0.05
C ALA A 117 11.91 3.82 -0.53
N LEU A 118 11.04 4.59 -1.19
CA LEU A 118 9.73 4.13 -1.68
C LEU A 118 9.57 4.15 -3.20
N ILE A 119 10.36 4.97 -3.89
CA ILE A 119 10.21 5.33 -5.29
C ILE A 119 11.63 5.55 -5.85
N PRO A 120 12.33 4.47 -6.23
CA PRO A 120 13.75 4.53 -6.53
C PRO A 120 14.05 5.16 -7.89
N TYR A 121 13.08 5.19 -8.82
CA TYR A 121 13.30 5.85 -10.11
C TYR A 121 13.16 7.36 -9.95
N SER A 122 14.31 8.04 -10.05
CA SER A 122 14.34 9.49 -10.13
C SER A 122 13.71 9.97 -11.45
N THR A 123 13.21 11.21 -11.47
CA THR A 123 12.75 11.88 -12.70
C THR A 123 13.83 11.96 -13.80
N ALA A 124 15.12 11.87 -13.43
CA ALA A 124 16.26 11.91 -14.35
C ALA A 124 16.52 10.58 -15.06
N GLU A 125 16.36 9.43 -14.38
CA GLU A 125 16.44 8.11 -15.05
C GLU A 125 15.25 7.88 -15.99
N ALA A 126 14.10 8.48 -15.69
CA ALA A 126 12.93 8.49 -16.55
C ALA A 126 13.11 9.33 -17.85
N ASN A 127 14.14 10.19 -17.90
CA ASN A 127 14.56 10.92 -19.11
C ASN A 127 15.63 10.15 -19.92
N GLY A 128 16.26 9.13 -19.33
CA GLY A 128 16.98 8.13 -20.11
C GLY A 128 15.98 7.35 -20.97
N GLN A 129 16.35 7.03 -22.21
CA GLN A 129 15.49 6.31 -23.16
C GLN A 129 15.01 4.99 -22.54
N VAL A 130 13.84 5.00 -21.90
CA VAL A 130 13.13 3.78 -21.52
C VAL A 130 12.82 3.10 -22.86
N PRO A 131 13.37 1.90 -23.14
CA PRO A 131 13.16 1.27 -24.42
C PRO A 131 11.65 1.04 -24.62
N MET A 132 11.08 1.71 -25.62
CA MET A 132 9.69 1.53 -26.01
C MET A 132 9.44 0.05 -26.30
N ARG A 133 8.73 -0.63 -25.41
CA ARG A 133 8.23 -2.00 -25.61
C ARG A 133 6.70 -1.97 -25.63
N THR A 134 6.20 -1.34 -26.67
CA THR A 134 4.86 -0.74 -26.75
C THR A 134 3.72 -1.76 -26.56
N GLN A 135 3.80 -2.96 -27.14
CA GLN A 135 2.71 -3.94 -27.02
C GLN A 135 2.70 -4.72 -25.70
N ARG A 136 3.87 -5.13 -25.19
CA ARG A 136 3.96 -5.92 -23.94
C ARG A 136 3.59 -5.08 -22.72
N ASN A 137 4.06 -3.84 -22.69
CA ASN A 137 3.78 -2.90 -21.59
C ASN A 137 2.29 -2.59 -21.51
N ARG A 138 1.67 -2.30 -22.65
CA ARG A 138 0.24 -2.04 -22.74
C ARG A 138 -0.60 -3.22 -22.27
N ARG A 139 -0.24 -4.45 -22.67
CA ARG A 139 -0.91 -5.67 -22.20
C ARG A 139 -0.78 -5.87 -20.69
N THR A 140 0.41 -5.67 -20.13
CA THR A 140 0.62 -5.77 -18.67
C THR A 140 -0.18 -4.71 -17.92
N ALA A 141 -0.18 -3.46 -18.38
CA ALA A 141 -0.97 -2.39 -17.77
C ALA A 141 -2.47 -2.68 -17.86
N GLN A 142 -2.98 -3.15 -18.99
CA GLN A 142 -4.38 -3.59 -19.14
C GLN A 142 -4.74 -4.70 -18.15
N ILE A 143 -3.89 -5.72 -18.00
CA ILE A 143 -4.12 -6.80 -17.04
C ILE A 143 -4.20 -6.24 -15.62
N VAL A 144 -3.25 -5.37 -15.23
CA VAL A 144 -3.27 -4.75 -13.90
C VAL A 144 -4.52 -3.89 -13.70
N ALA A 145 -4.93 -3.11 -14.70
CA ALA A 145 -6.16 -2.33 -14.66
C ALA A 145 -7.39 -3.23 -14.47
N SER A 146 -7.51 -4.31 -15.23
CA SER A 146 -8.62 -5.26 -15.11
C SER A 146 -8.67 -5.93 -13.74
N ILE A 147 -7.52 -6.34 -13.22
CA ILE A 147 -7.44 -6.91 -11.86
C ILE A 147 -7.87 -5.86 -10.84
N ALA A 148 -7.33 -4.65 -10.90
CA ALA A 148 -7.67 -3.57 -9.96
C ALA A 148 -9.18 -3.25 -9.99
N SER A 149 -9.79 -3.15 -11.17
CA SER A 149 -11.23 -2.93 -11.30
C SER A 149 -12.08 -4.08 -10.75
N PHE A 150 -11.66 -5.33 -10.97
CA PHE A 150 -12.34 -6.50 -10.41
C PHE A 150 -12.26 -6.50 -8.89
N LEU A 151 -11.08 -6.26 -8.32
CA LEU A 151 -10.87 -6.18 -6.88
C LEU A 151 -11.70 -5.05 -6.25
N PHE A 152 -11.71 -3.87 -6.86
CA PHE A 152 -12.56 -2.76 -6.44
C PHE A 152 -14.03 -3.17 -6.36
N PHE A 153 -14.56 -3.79 -7.43
CA PHE A 153 -15.94 -4.26 -7.46
C PHE A 153 -16.24 -5.26 -6.33
N VAL A 154 -15.35 -6.23 -6.12
CA VAL A 154 -15.50 -7.22 -5.05
C VAL A 154 -15.52 -6.57 -3.68
N ILE A 155 -14.60 -5.64 -3.38
CA ILE A 155 -14.55 -4.94 -2.09
C ILE A 155 -15.85 -4.17 -1.84
N VAL A 156 -16.28 -3.37 -2.82
CA VAL A 156 -17.53 -2.59 -2.70
C VAL A 156 -18.75 -3.48 -2.46
N VAL A 157 -18.83 -4.62 -3.14
CA VAL A 157 -19.92 -5.58 -2.93
C VAL A 157 -19.85 -6.17 -1.52
N LEU A 158 -18.67 -6.53 -1.03
CA LEU A 158 -18.48 -7.05 0.32
C LEU A 158 -18.85 -6.01 1.38
N ASP A 159 -18.43 -4.75 1.22
CA ASP A 159 -18.76 -3.63 2.11
C ASP A 159 -20.26 -3.42 2.21
N ILE A 160 -20.94 -3.30 1.06
CA ILE A 160 -22.40 -3.14 0.99
C ILE A 160 -23.08 -4.33 1.68
N ASN A 161 -22.58 -5.54 1.48
CA ASN A 161 -23.15 -6.73 2.09
C ASN A 161 -22.95 -6.74 3.62
N ALA A 162 -21.78 -6.37 4.13
CA ALA A 162 -21.54 -6.27 5.57
C ALA A 162 -22.41 -5.21 6.22
N MET A 163 -22.54 -4.03 5.59
CA MET A 163 -23.40 -2.95 6.07
C MET A 163 -24.89 -3.34 6.16
N ARG A 164 -25.35 -4.32 5.37
CA ARG A 164 -26.72 -4.84 5.44
C ARG A 164 -26.97 -5.72 6.66
N TYR A 165 -25.98 -6.50 7.09
CA TYR A 165 -26.15 -7.50 8.16
C TYR A 165 -25.69 -7.02 9.53
N GLU A 166 -24.77 -6.06 9.58
CA GLU A 166 -24.18 -5.61 10.83
C GLU A 166 -23.89 -4.11 10.79
N SER A 167 -24.42 -3.36 11.77
CA SER A 167 -24.11 -1.95 11.90
C SER A 167 -22.64 -1.74 12.27
N PHE A 168 -22.05 -0.64 11.82
CA PHE A 168 -20.67 -0.29 12.15
C PHE A 168 -20.44 -0.25 13.67
N SER A 169 -21.38 0.29 14.46
CA SER A 169 -21.27 0.35 15.92
C SER A 169 -21.19 -1.03 16.57
N THR A 170 -22.00 -1.98 16.08
CA THR A 170 -21.98 -3.38 16.55
C THR A 170 -20.64 -4.03 16.23
N ALA A 171 -20.16 -3.89 14.99
CA ALA A 171 -18.87 -4.43 14.58
C ALA A 171 -17.70 -3.82 15.36
N TRP A 172 -17.73 -2.51 15.57
CA TRP A 172 -16.73 -1.78 16.34
C TRP A 172 -16.67 -2.28 17.79
N THR A 173 -17.82 -2.54 18.40
CA THR A 173 -17.89 -3.10 19.75
C THR A 173 -17.31 -4.52 19.80
N LYS A 174 -17.59 -5.38 18.82
CA LYS A 174 -16.99 -6.72 18.72
C LYS A 174 -15.47 -6.68 18.53
N LEU A 175 -14.98 -5.69 17.80
CA LEU A 175 -13.57 -5.48 17.54
C LEU A 175 -12.82 -5.01 18.80
N LEU A 176 -13.43 -4.10 19.57
CA LEU A 176 -12.85 -3.57 20.81
C LEU A 176 -13.07 -4.47 22.03
N SER A 177 -14.10 -5.33 22.04
CA SER A 177 -14.37 -6.23 23.16
C SER A 177 -13.29 -7.29 23.34
N ASN A 178 -12.35 -7.41 22.39
CA ASN A 178 -11.18 -8.31 22.44
C ASN A 178 -11.57 -9.79 22.61
N GLN A 179 -12.85 -10.12 22.39
CA GLN A 179 -13.40 -11.47 22.52
C GLN A 179 -12.91 -12.39 21.39
N ASN A 180 -12.50 -11.81 20.27
CA ASN A 180 -12.00 -12.54 19.12
C ASN A 180 -10.69 -11.90 18.62
N LYS A 181 -9.57 -12.50 19.06
CA LYS A 181 -8.22 -12.01 18.76
C LYS A 181 -7.90 -12.04 17.26
N TRP A 182 -8.49 -12.96 16.49
CA TRP A 182 -8.30 -13.00 15.04
C TRP A 182 -8.93 -11.81 14.34
N ILE A 183 -10.10 -11.34 14.79
CA ILE A 183 -10.72 -10.12 14.27
C ILE A 183 -9.83 -8.90 14.57
N THR A 184 -9.34 -8.78 15.82
CA THR A 184 -8.44 -7.68 16.22
C THR A 184 -7.13 -7.71 15.43
N PHE A 185 -6.51 -8.88 15.26
CA PHE A 185 -5.31 -9.04 14.44
C PHE A 185 -5.57 -8.63 12.99
N THR A 186 -6.62 -9.14 12.36
CA THR A 186 -6.95 -8.85 10.96
C THR A 186 -7.15 -7.34 10.74
N TYR A 187 -7.77 -6.66 11.70
CA TYR A 187 -7.92 -5.21 11.66
C TYR A 187 -6.60 -4.46 11.82
N ALA A 188 -5.80 -4.82 12.82
CA ALA A 188 -4.47 -4.22 13.00
C ALA A 188 -3.61 -4.42 11.74
N ASP A 189 -3.70 -5.61 11.14
CA ASP A 189 -3.02 -5.94 9.90
C ASP A 189 -3.49 -5.07 8.73
N SER A 190 -4.81 -4.93 8.53
CA SER A 190 -5.37 -4.04 7.52
C SER A 190 -4.90 -2.58 7.70
N LEU A 191 -4.94 -2.05 8.92
CA LEU A 191 -4.45 -0.70 9.23
C LEU A 191 -2.97 -0.51 8.88
N ALA A 192 -2.13 -1.51 9.15
CA ALA A 192 -0.73 -1.48 8.74
C ALA A 192 -0.58 -1.39 7.21
N GLY A 193 -1.35 -2.16 6.45
CA GLY A 193 -1.37 -2.07 4.99
C GLY A 193 -1.80 -0.69 4.48
N LEU A 194 -2.83 -0.10 5.10
CA LEU A 194 -3.30 1.25 4.77
C LEU A 194 -2.25 2.32 5.10
N LEU A 195 -1.53 2.19 6.22
CA LEU A 195 -0.46 3.10 6.60
C LEU A 195 0.66 3.12 5.56
N PHE A 196 1.13 1.94 5.13
CA PHE A 196 2.10 1.83 4.04
C PHE A 196 1.59 2.52 2.77
N THR A 197 0.36 2.22 2.36
CA THR A 197 -0.21 2.72 1.11
C THR A 197 -0.36 4.24 1.15
N ALA A 198 -0.79 4.81 2.26
CA ALA A 198 -0.92 6.25 2.44
C ALA A 198 0.45 6.95 2.32
N ILE A 199 1.49 6.44 2.99
CA ILE A 199 2.85 6.99 2.88
C ILE A 199 3.35 6.89 1.43
N TYR A 200 3.14 5.75 0.77
CA TYR A 200 3.49 5.56 -0.63
C TYR A 200 2.80 6.60 -1.54
N ILE A 201 1.49 6.80 -1.41
CA ILE A 201 0.75 7.79 -2.21
C ILE A 201 1.27 9.20 -1.93
N ILE A 202 1.46 9.59 -0.67
CA ILE A 202 1.97 10.92 -0.32
C ILE A 202 3.31 11.18 -1.00
N GLU A 203 4.24 10.25 -0.92
CA GLU A 203 5.59 10.43 -1.49
C GLU A 203 5.60 10.37 -3.02
N ARG A 204 4.68 9.59 -3.61
CA ARG A 204 4.47 9.56 -5.06
C ARG A 204 3.91 10.88 -5.58
N GLU A 205 2.95 11.46 -4.86
CA GLU A 205 2.34 12.75 -5.19
C GLU A 205 3.25 13.96 -4.92
N GLY A 206 4.47 13.73 -4.42
CA GLY A 206 5.44 14.79 -4.16
C GLY A 206 5.33 15.43 -2.78
N GLY A 207 4.81 14.67 -1.81
CA GLY A 207 4.62 15.08 -0.43
C GLY A 207 3.18 15.51 -0.14
N PRO A 208 2.94 16.05 1.07
CA PRO A 208 1.62 16.45 1.52
C PRO A 208 1.04 17.57 0.66
N SER A 209 0.01 17.23 -0.10
CA SER A 209 -0.78 18.10 -0.97
C SER A 209 -2.27 17.79 -0.77
N PRO A 210 -3.19 18.72 -1.12
CA PRO A 210 -4.63 18.47 -1.02
C PRO A 210 -5.05 17.16 -1.71
N THR A 211 -4.46 16.85 -2.87
CA THR A 211 -4.71 15.59 -3.58
C THR A 211 -4.24 14.36 -2.80
N SER A 212 -3.01 14.37 -2.28
CA SER A 212 -2.52 13.23 -1.47
C SER A 212 -3.28 13.06 -0.15
N VAL A 213 -3.74 14.16 0.46
CA VAL A 213 -4.57 14.15 1.66
C VAL A 213 -5.94 13.56 1.34
N LEU A 214 -6.53 13.93 0.20
CA LEU A 214 -7.80 13.35 -0.24
C LEU A 214 -7.67 11.84 -0.44
N TRP A 215 -6.57 11.37 -1.06
CA TRP A 215 -6.30 9.94 -1.19
C TRP A 215 -6.14 9.25 0.18
N ALA A 216 -5.40 9.86 1.11
CA ALA A 216 -5.22 9.31 2.45
C ALA A 216 -6.55 9.24 3.24
N VAL A 217 -7.38 10.28 3.17
CA VAL A 217 -8.71 10.29 3.79
C VAL A 217 -9.61 9.24 3.14
N ALA A 218 -9.60 9.13 1.81
CA ALA A 218 -10.37 8.12 1.10
C ALA A 218 -9.93 6.71 1.50
N LEU A 219 -8.63 6.43 1.61
CA LEU A 219 -8.08 5.14 2.09
C LEU A 219 -8.60 4.78 3.49
N LEU A 220 -8.71 5.75 4.40
CA LEU A 220 -9.22 5.50 5.75
C LEU A 220 -10.72 5.14 5.77
N VAL A 221 -11.49 5.69 4.83
CA VAL A 221 -12.95 5.50 4.78
C VAL A 221 -13.34 4.27 3.96
N LEU A 222 -12.63 4.01 2.86
CA LEU A 222 -12.98 3.01 1.84
C LEU A 222 -11.96 1.87 1.74
N GLY A 223 -10.94 1.85 2.61
CA GLY A 223 -9.94 0.79 2.64
C GLY A 223 -9.18 0.64 1.32
N ASN A 224 -8.86 -0.61 0.96
CA ASN A 224 -8.11 -0.96 -0.24
C ASN A 224 -8.92 -0.81 -1.53
N ALA A 225 -10.22 -0.49 -1.48
CA ALA A 225 -10.95 -0.04 -2.67
C ALA A 225 -10.25 1.19 -3.30
N VAL A 226 -9.74 2.09 -2.46
CA VAL A 226 -9.02 3.29 -2.91
C VAL A 226 -7.64 2.94 -3.48
N THR A 227 -6.95 1.97 -2.89
CA THR A 227 -5.72 1.39 -3.47
C THR A 227 -5.99 0.86 -4.88
N CYS A 228 -7.10 0.16 -5.08
CA CYS A 228 -7.49 -0.37 -6.39
C CYS A 228 -7.74 0.75 -7.40
N VAL A 229 -8.49 1.79 -7.03
CA VAL A 229 -8.70 2.97 -7.91
C VAL A 229 -7.35 3.62 -8.25
N TYR A 230 -6.47 3.80 -7.27
CA TYR A 230 -5.17 4.41 -7.48
C TYR A 230 -4.30 3.58 -8.46
N VAL A 231 -4.28 2.25 -8.30
CA VAL A 231 -3.59 1.32 -9.21
C VAL A 231 -4.18 1.33 -10.62
N PHE A 232 -5.51 1.40 -10.74
CA PHE A 232 -6.19 1.55 -12.02
C PHE A 232 -5.74 2.83 -12.74
N LEU A 233 -5.69 3.96 -12.03
CA LEU A 233 -5.21 5.23 -12.59
C LEU A 233 -3.74 5.14 -13.02
N MET A 234 -2.88 4.47 -12.24
CA MET A 234 -1.48 4.21 -12.63
C MET A 234 -1.37 3.35 -13.89
N ALA A 235 -2.24 2.35 -14.03
CA ALA A 235 -2.28 1.52 -15.22
C ALA A 235 -2.74 2.30 -16.46
N LEU A 236 -3.74 3.19 -16.32
CA LEU A 236 -4.15 4.09 -17.39
C LEU A 236 -3.02 5.04 -17.79
N GLN A 237 -2.31 5.61 -16.83
CA GLN A 237 -1.12 6.43 -17.09
C GLN A 237 -0.05 5.65 -17.87
N ALA A 238 0.22 4.40 -17.49
CA ALA A 238 1.18 3.56 -18.20
C ALA A 238 0.75 3.29 -19.65
N ILE A 239 -0.54 3.13 -19.90
CA ILE A 239 -1.10 2.97 -21.26
C ILE A 239 -0.96 4.26 -22.08
N SER A 240 -1.27 5.42 -21.49
CA SER A 240 -1.20 6.71 -22.19
C SER A 240 0.22 7.13 -22.54
N GLU A 241 1.16 6.86 -21.64
CA GLU A 241 2.58 7.20 -21.82
C GLU A 241 3.38 6.11 -22.56
N ASP A 242 2.75 4.96 -22.84
CA ASP A 242 3.36 3.79 -23.49
C ASP A 242 4.63 3.25 -22.76
N VAL A 243 4.61 3.34 -21.44
CA VAL A 243 5.70 2.89 -20.55
C VAL A 243 5.27 1.67 -19.73
N PRO A 244 6.22 0.87 -19.21
CA PRO A 244 5.89 -0.19 -18.27
C PRO A 244 5.20 0.37 -17.03
N ILE A 245 4.14 -0.28 -16.54
CA ILE A 245 3.47 0.12 -15.29
C ILE A 245 4.42 0.13 -14.08
N THR A 246 5.47 -0.71 -14.09
CA THR A 246 6.51 -0.72 -13.05
C THR A 246 7.23 0.62 -12.98
N HIS A 247 7.43 1.29 -14.11
CA HIS A 247 8.04 2.61 -14.16
C HIS A 247 7.10 3.68 -13.57
N VAL A 248 5.80 3.60 -13.85
CA VAL A 248 4.79 4.52 -13.28
C VAL A 248 4.61 4.32 -11.77
N LEU A 249 4.66 3.07 -11.31
CA LEU A 249 4.56 2.70 -9.89
C LEU A 249 5.78 3.19 -9.09
N LEU A 250 6.97 3.04 -9.64
CA LEU A 250 8.22 3.31 -8.93
C LEU A 250 8.83 4.67 -9.27
N SER A 251 8.08 5.55 -9.93
CA SER A 251 8.48 6.93 -10.20
C SER A 251 7.51 7.92 -9.56
N SER A 252 8.01 9.12 -9.29
CA SER A 252 7.19 10.24 -8.81
C SER A 252 6.58 11.05 -9.96
N ARG A 253 6.53 10.49 -11.18
CA ARG A 253 5.96 11.20 -12.32
C ARG A 253 4.45 11.25 -12.18
N LYS A 254 3.94 12.46 -11.98
CA LYS A 254 2.57 12.79 -12.33
C LYS A 254 2.48 12.75 -13.85
N THR A 255 1.54 12.01 -14.42
CA THR A 255 1.15 12.28 -15.80
C THR A 255 0.83 13.75 -15.87
N ILE A 256 1.43 14.40 -16.85
CA ILE A 256 1.04 15.70 -17.35
C ILE A 256 -0.49 15.76 -17.44
N ALA A 257 -1.02 16.84 -16.88
CA ALA A 257 -2.41 17.02 -16.53
C ALA A 257 -3.37 16.75 -17.69
N MET A 258 -4.54 16.18 -17.35
CA MET A 258 -5.79 16.35 -18.10
C MET A 258 -6.04 17.83 -18.50
N ALA A 259 -5.43 18.79 -17.78
CA ALA A 259 -5.42 20.21 -18.13
C ALA A 259 -4.66 20.54 -19.44
N GLN A 260 -3.59 19.82 -19.81
CA GLN A 260 -2.91 20.04 -21.10
C GLN A 260 -3.72 19.48 -22.29
N LEU A 261 -4.47 18.40 -22.08
CA LEU A 261 -5.43 17.89 -23.07
C LEU A 261 -6.67 18.78 -23.21
N MET A 262 -6.97 19.62 -22.21
CA MET A 262 -8.05 20.61 -22.27
C MET A 262 -7.56 21.96 -22.83
N ASP A 263 -6.29 22.33 -22.67
CA ASP A 263 -5.70 23.56 -23.26
C ASP A 263 -5.37 23.40 -24.76
N GLU A 264 -5.11 22.18 -25.27
CA GLU A 264 -4.90 21.95 -26.71
C GLU A 264 -6.19 21.93 -27.55
N GLN A 265 -7.37 22.10 -26.93
CA GLN A 265 -8.66 22.13 -27.64
C GLN A 265 -9.25 23.53 -27.89
N THR A 266 -8.50 24.61 -27.66
CA THR A 266 -8.88 25.94 -28.17
C THR A 266 -8.20 26.23 -29.51
N PRO A 267 -8.87 26.00 -30.65
CA PRO A 267 -8.42 26.57 -31.91
C PRO A 267 -8.64 28.10 -31.88
N LEU A 268 -7.59 28.85 -32.22
CA LEU A 268 -7.67 30.24 -32.65
C LEU A 268 -8.33 30.33 -34.04
#